data_AF-A0A831X888-F1
#
_entry.id   AF-A0A831X888-F1
#
_cell.length_a   1.000
_cell.length_b   1.000
_cell.length_c   1.000
_cell.angle_alpha   90.00
_cell.angle_beta   90.00
_cell.angle_gamma   90.00
#
_symmetry.space_group_name_H-M   'P 1'
#
loop_
_entity.id
_entity.type
_entity.pdbx_description
1 polymer ?
#
loop_
_entity_poly.entity_id
_entity_poly.type
_entity_poly.pdbx_seq_one_letter_code
_entity_poly.pdbx_strand_id
1 'polypeptide(L)' 'GFELVDREPRTGLHGWRVAFIHPRSCNGVLTELVEVAPASEAQ' A
#
# COMPACT_ATOMS: atom_id res chain seq x y z
N GLY A 1 -5.98 -16.98 0.50
CA GLY A 1 -6.22 -15.53 0.29
C GLY A 1 -5.15 -14.73 1.02
N PHE A 2 -5.15 -13.41 0.86
CA PHE A 2 -4.23 -12.51 1.55
C PHE A 2 -4.89 -11.90 2.78
N GLU A 3 -4.23 -11.96 3.93
CA GLU A 3 -4.61 -11.25 5.15
C GLU A 3 -4.04 -9.84 5.09
N LEU A 4 -4.90 -8.84 5.25
CA LEU A 4 -4.50 -7.44 5.22
C LEU A 4 -4.19 -6.96 6.63
N VAL A 5 -3.08 -6.25 6.79
CA VAL A 5 -2.83 -5.41 7.98
C VAL A 5 -3.74 -4.18 7.90
N ASP A 6 -3.78 -3.56 6.73
CA ASP A 6 -4.62 -2.38 6.46
C ASP A 6 -5.80 -2.77 5.57
N ARG A 7 -7.01 -2.73 6.13
CA ARG A 7 -8.25 -2.99 5.35
C ARG A 7 -8.57 -1.87 4.37
N GLU A 8 -8.10 -0.66 4.65
CA GLU A 8 -8.26 0.51 3.78
C GLU A 8 -6.90 1.22 3.62
N PRO A 9 -6.57 1.72 2.41
CA PRO A 9 -5.32 2.45 2.21
C PRO A 9 -5.30 3.75 3.00
N ARG A 10 -4.16 4.04 3.62
CA ARG A 10 -3.88 5.26 4.38
C ARG A 10 -2.83 6.11 3.69
N THR A 11 -2.71 7.38 4.08
CA THR A 11 -1.65 8.26 3.57
C THR A 11 -0.28 7.80 4.10
N GLY A 12 0.64 7.52 3.19
CA GLY A 12 2.03 7.15 3.45
C GLY A 12 3.01 8.27 3.10
N LEU A 13 4.26 7.89 2.84
CA LEU A 13 5.30 8.83 2.41
C LEU A 13 4.97 9.42 1.03
N HIS A 14 5.45 10.63 0.74
CA HIS A 14 5.17 11.36 -0.50
C HIS A 14 3.67 11.65 -0.76
N GLY A 15 2.82 11.49 0.26
CA GLY A 15 1.38 11.67 0.13
C GLY A 15 0.67 10.53 -0.61
N TRP A 16 1.36 9.43 -0.89
CA TRP A 16 0.79 8.28 -1.60
C TRP A 16 -0.17 7.50 -0.71
N ARG A 17 -1.09 6.75 -1.33
CA ARG A 17 -1.94 5.82 -0.60
C ARG A 17 -1.21 4.49 -0.48
N VAL A 18 -1.15 3.96 0.74
CA VAL A 18 -0.43 2.73 1.05
C VAL A 18 -1.27 1.77 1.88
N ALA A 19 -1.03 0.47 1.72
CA ALA A 19 -1.63 -0.59 2.54
C ALA A 19 -0.64 -1.75 2.70
N PHE A 20 -0.69 -2.44 3.84
CA PHE A 20 0.20 -3.58 4.11
C PHE A 20 -0.53 -4.93 4.07
N ILE A 21 0.15 -5.94 3.52
CA ILE A 21 -0.24 -7.36 3.61
C ILE A 21 0.48 -8.00 4.79
N HIS A 22 -0.25 -8.79 5.59
CA HIS A 22 0.30 -9.44 6.77
C HIS A 22 1.35 -10.50 6.36
N PRO A 23 2.52 -10.58 7.04
CA PRO A 23 3.61 -11.50 6.67
C PRO A 23 3.22 -12.98 6.59
N ARG A 24 2.21 -13.40 7.37
CA ARG A 24 1.63 -14.76 7.31
C ARG A 24 1.14 -15.12 5.90
N SER A 25 0.70 -14.14 5.11
CA SER A 25 0.26 -14.34 3.73
C SER A 25 1.38 -14.17 2.70
N CYS A 26 2.58 -13.75 3.12
CA CYS A 26 3.72 -13.43 2.26
C CYS A 26 5.02 -14.10 2.72
N ASN A 27 4.95 -15.37 3.17
CA ASN A 27 6.13 -16.17 3.57
C ASN A 27 7.07 -15.48 4.58
N GLY A 28 6.50 -14.72 5.52
CA GLY A 28 7.27 -14.00 6.55
C GLY A 28 7.77 -12.62 6.14
N VAL A 29 7.44 -12.14 4.93
CA VAL A 29 7.79 -10.80 4.46
C VAL A 29 6.63 -9.83 4.66
N LEU A 30 6.90 -8.69 5.28
CA LEU A 30 5.94 -7.57 5.32
C LEU A 30 5.96 -6.87 3.96
N THR A 31 4.82 -6.85 3.27
CA THR A 31 4.72 -6.31 1.91
C THR A 31 3.86 -5.05 1.89
N GLU A 32 4.39 -3.97 1.32
CA GLU A 32 3.69 -2.69 1.11
C GLU A 32 3.12 -2.60 -0.31
N LEU A 33 1.86 -2.19 -0.42
CA LEU A 33 1.21 -1.80 -1.67
C LEU A 33 1.19 -0.28 -1.74
N VAL A 34 1.69 0.28 -2.84
CA VAL A 34 1.79 1.73 -3.05
C VAL A 34 1.01 2.13 -4.29
N GLU A 35 0.08 3.06 -4.13
CA GLU A 35 -0.62 3.73 -5.24
C GLU A 35 0.05 5.08 -5.52
N VAL A 36 0.79 5.15 -6.62
CA VAL A 36 1.41 6.38 -7.12
C VAL A 36 0.43 7.02 -8.09
N ALA A 37 -0.21 8.12 -7.68
CA ALA A 37 -0.98 8.92 -8.61
C ALA A 37 -0.02 9.46 -9.69
N PRO A 38 -0.38 9.40 -10.99
CA PRO A 38 0.39 10.11 -11.99
C PRO A 38 0.46 11.59 -11.57
N ALA A 39 1.64 12.21 -11.68
CA ALA A 39 1.76 13.65 -11.52
C ALA A 39 0.65 14.26 -12.39
N SER A 40 -0.27 15.02 -11.79
CA SER A 40 -1.32 15.64 -12.60
C SER A 40 -0.60 16.41 -13.69
N GLU A 41 -0.82 16.07 -14.95
CA GLU A 41 -0.46 16.96 -16.04
C GLU A 41 -1.17 18.27 -15.69
N ALA A 42 -0.38 19.25 -15.26
CA ALA A 42 -0.88 20.59 -15.03
C ALA A 42 -1.55 21.01 -16.33
N GLN A 43 -2.87 21.21 -16.27
CA GLN A 43 -3.64 21.81 -17.34
C GLN A 43 -3.10 23.22 -17.61
#